data_AF-A0A523NV10-F1
#
_entry.id   AF-A0A523NV10-F1
#
_cell.length_a   1.000
_cell.length_b   1.000
_cell.length_c   1.000
_cell.angle_alpha   90.00
_cell.angle_beta   90.00
_cell.angle_gamma   90.00
#
_symmetry.space_group_name_H-M   'P 1'
#
loop_
_entity.id
_entity.type
_entity.pdbx_description
1 polymer ?
#
loop_
_entity_poly.entity_id
_entity_poly.type
_entity_poly.pdbx_seq_one_letter_code
_entity_poly.pdbx_strand_id
1 'polypeptide(L)'
;NARDKKGRMPLHLAAHENRAPVVDLLIDQGADLNGRDLVGRSPLYYTILTGAYDSAFILLLNKAQVDAKSKQGYTPLYQACLKNHPRLVGLLIDKGAEVNPATGRSPLFGAVWMGHSKVVKVLLKKNANVHGQPKATRTPIHVAAEKDLTYIAELLLNYQADPYRKDRTGKTPIYYAAYHGNHLVMKLLISYGEDVNQKIPEGTLLHLAAAKGHTAVADLLIYKGARLDIPNSRGEKPLDVAINRGHQKVADLITREAIKRKEAGK
;
A
#
# COMPACT_ATOMS: atom_id res chain seq x y z
N ASN A 1 -9.03 -38.47 5.58
CA ASN A 1 -7.76 -37.87 5.11
C ASN A 1 -7.27 -38.35 3.74
N ALA A 2 -8.13 -38.94 2.89
CA ALA A 2 -7.77 -39.27 1.51
C ALA A 2 -7.36 -38.00 0.73
N ARG A 3 -6.46 -38.15 -0.24
CA ARG A 3 -5.89 -37.02 -1.01
C ARG A 3 -6.15 -37.20 -2.50
N ASP A 4 -6.51 -36.11 -3.17
CA ASP A 4 -6.62 -36.08 -4.63
C ASP A 4 -5.25 -35.86 -5.32
N LYS A 5 -5.24 -35.76 -6.65
CA LYS A 5 -4.02 -35.52 -7.45
C LYS A 5 -3.28 -34.21 -7.12
N LYS A 6 -3.94 -33.26 -6.44
CA LYS A 6 -3.35 -31.99 -5.99
C LYS A 6 -2.96 -32.05 -4.51
N GLY A 7 -3.05 -33.20 -3.86
CA GLY A 7 -2.77 -33.40 -2.45
C GLY A 7 -3.88 -32.89 -1.51
N ARG A 8 -5.05 -32.51 -2.05
CA ARG A 8 -6.16 -31.92 -1.28
C ARG A 8 -6.97 -33.02 -0.61
N MET A 9 -7.35 -32.78 0.65
CA MET A 9 -8.29 -33.62 1.41
C MET A 9 -9.73 -33.11 1.26
N PRO A 10 -10.77 -33.92 1.57
CA PRO A 10 -12.17 -33.45 1.60
C PRO A 10 -12.34 -32.15 2.40
N LEU A 11 -11.63 -32.00 3.52
CA LEU A 11 -11.67 -30.79 4.34
C LEU A 11 -11.20 -29.53 3.59
N HIS A 12 -10.25 -29.64 2.65
CA HIS A 12 -9.85 -28.51 1.81
C HIS A 12 -10.99 -28.05 0.89
N LEU A 13 -11.72 -29.00 0.32
CA LEU A 13 -12.81 -28.71 -0.62
C LEU A 13 -14.01 -28.14 0.13
N ALA A 14 -14.38 -28.73 1.28
CA ALA A 14 -15.45 -28.20 2.13
C ALA A 14 -15.13 -26.78 2.64
N ALA A 15 -13.88 -26.53 3.01
CA ALA A 15 -13.41 -25.21 3.43
C ALA A 15 -13.48 -24.17 2.28
N HIS A 16 -13.06 -24.55 1.07
CA HIS A 16 -13.10 -23.70 -0.12
C HIS A 16 -14.53 -23.26 -0.48
N GLU A 17 -15.47 -24.20 -0.42
CA GLU A 17 -16.88 -23.99 -0.79
C GLU A 17 -17.73 -23.37 0.34
N ASN A 18 -17.11 -22.93 1.44
CA ASN A 18 -17.78 -22.42 2.64
C ASN A 18 -18.88 -23.36 3.20
N ARG A 19 -18.70 -24.68 3.09
CA ARG A 19 -19.66 -25.67 3.59
C ARG A 19 -19.44 -25.93 5.08
N ALA A 20 -19.70 -24.93 5.91
CA ALA A 20 -19.47 -24.96 7.36
C ALA A 20 -19.96 -26.25 8.06
N PRO A 21 -21.20 -26.75 7.83
CA PRO A 21 -21.65 -28.00 8.43
C PRO A 21 -20.83 -29.23 8.00
N VAL A 22 -20.35 -29.25 6.75
CA VAL A 22 -19.50 -30.33 6.25
C VAL A 22 -18.10 -30.23 6.84
N VAL A 23 -17.58 -29.00 7.02
CA VAL A 23 -16.31 -28.77 7.70
C VAL A 23 -16.36 -29.31 9.12
N ASP A 24 -17.42 -28.98 9.87
CA ASP A 24 -17.63 -29.42 11.26
C ASP A 24 -17.70 -30.95 11.35
N LEU A 25 -18.55 -31.58 10.54
CA LEU A 25 -18.66 -33.03 10.46
C LEU A 25 -17.32 -33.71 10.12
N LEU A 26 -16.55 -33.15 9.17
CA LEU A 26 -15.25 -33.72 8.81
C LEU A 26 -14.25 -33.63 9.96
N ILE A 27 -14.26 -32.55 10.73
CA ILE A 27 -13.41 -32.38 11.92
C ILE A 27 -13.79 -33.42 12.98
N ASP A 28 -15.08 -33.60 13.27
CA ASP A 28 -15.58 -34.60 14.22
C ASP A 28 -15.19 -36.02 13.83
N GLN A 29 -15.11 -36.31 12.54
CA GLN A 29 -14.66 -37.60 11.99
C GLN A 29 -13.12 -37.73 11.91
N GLY A 30 -12.36 -36.84 12.54
CA GLY A 30 -10.90 -36.92 12.61
C GLY A 30 -10.17 -36.48 11.35
N ALA A 31 -10.75 -35.56 10.57
CA ALA A 31 -10.03 -34.94 9.46
C ALA A 31 -8.80 -34.19 9.98
N ASP A 32 -7.66 -34.36 9.29
CA ASP A 32 -6.44 -33.63 9.58
C ASP A 32 -6.66 -32.14 9.27
N LEU A 33 -6.78 -31.36 10.34
CA LEU A 33 -7.06 -29.93 10.28
C LEU A 33 -5.96 -29.12 9.57
N ASN A 34 -4.73 -29.61 9.59
CA ASN A 34 -3.54 -28.90 9.13
C ASN A 34 -2.87 -29.56 7.93
N GLY A 35 -3.44 -30.62 7.38
CA GLY A 35 -2.90 -31.33 6.24
C GLY A 35 -2.72 -30.41 5.05
N ARG A 36 -1.59 -30.53 4.34
CA ARG A 36 -1.20 -29.58 3.30
C ARG A 36 -1.33 -30.16 1.90
N ASP A 37 -1.80 -29.35 0.95
CA ASP A 37 -1.78 -29.71 -0.48
C ASP A 37 -0.35 -29.69 -1.07
N LEU A 38 -0.21 -30.01 -2.37
CA LEU A 38 1.11 -30.06 -3.02
C LEU A 38 1.86 -28.71 -3.06
N VAL A 39 1.18 -27.59 -2.84
CA VAL A 39 1.79 -26.24 -2.74
C VAL A 39 1.83 -25.71 -1.31
N GLY A 40 1.58 -26.57 -0.32
CA GLY A 40 1.74 -26.27 1.10
C GLY A 40 0.56 -25.53 1.74
N ARG A 41 -0.60 -25.44 1.07
CA ARG A 41 -1.81 -24.77 1.59
C ARG A 41 -2.61 -25.71 2.48
N SER A 42 -3.05 -25.22 3.63
CA SER A 42 -3.95 -25.93 4.57
C SER A 42 -5.43 -25.70 4.21
N PRO A 43 -6.39 -26.44 4.82
CA PRO A 43 -7.81 -26.14 4.69
C PRO A 43 -8.15 -24.69 5.07
N LEU A 44 -7.55 -24.16 6.13
CA LEU A 44 -7.71 -22.75 6.51
C LEU A 44 -7.28 -21.82 5.37
N TYR A 45 -6.14 -22.08 4.71
CA TYR A 45 -5.70 -21.27 3.58
C TYR A 45 -6.72 -21.28 2.43
N TYR A 46 -7.39 -22.40 2.18
CA TYR A 46 -8.42 -22.49 1.13
C TYR A 46 -9.62 -21.58 1.39
N THR A 47 -9.99 -21.35 2.66
CA THR A 47 -11.06 -20.41 2.99
C THR A 47 -10.75 -18.97 2.55
N ILE A 48 -9.45 -18.63 2.55
CA ILE A 48 -8.97 -17.30 2.17
C ILE A 48 -9.03 -17.07 0.66
N LEU A 49 -9.02 -18.14 -0.14
CA LEU A 49 -9.07 -18.02 -1.60
C LEU A 49 -10.44 -17.55 -2.11
N THR A 50 -11.51 -17.87 -1.36
CA THR A 50 -12.91 -17.63 -1.72
C THR A 50 -13.65 -16.70 -0.76
N GLY A 51 -13.04 -16.32 0.36
CA GLY A 51 -13.70 -15.49 1.37
C GLY A 51 -14.65 -16.28 2.28
N ALA A 52 -14.48 -17.60 2.40
CA ALA A 52 -15.32 -18.53 3.16
C ALA A 52 -15.20 -18.33 4.68
N TYR A 53 -15.92 -17.33 5.20
CA TYR A 53 -15.82 -16.91 6.60
C TYR A 53 -16.25 -17.98 7.60
N ASP A 54 -17.37 -18.66 7.35
CA ASP A 54 -17.96 -19.58 8.34
C ASP A 54 -17.10 -20.83 8.49
N SER A 55 -16.60 -21.36 7.36
CA SER A 55 -15.60 -22.43 7.38
C SER A 55 -14.30 -21.99 8.07
N ALA A 56 -13.82 -20.77 7.82
CA ALA A 56 -12.63 -20.26 8.50
C ALA A 56 -12.83 -20.17 10.02
N PHE A 57 -14.02 -19.73 10.45
CA PHE A 57 -14.37 -19.61 11.85
C PHE A 57 -14.34 -20.97 12.57
N ILE A 58 -14.98 -21.99 11.99
CA ILE A 58 -15.00 -23.36 12.54
C ILE A 58 -13.59 -23.96 12.61
N LEU A 59 -12.80 -23.80 11.54
CA LEU A 59 -11.41 -24.29 11.51
C LEU A 59 -10.56 -23.65 12.61
N LEU A 60 -10.67 -22.33 12.80
CA LEU A 60 -9.92 -21.61 13.83
C LEU A 60 -10.43 -21.87 15.25
N LEU A 61 -11.74 -22.10 15.43
CA LEU A 61 -12.31 -22.55 16.70
C LEU A 61 -11.71 -23.89 17.13
N ASN A 62 -11.50 -24.79 16.17
CA ASN A 62 -10.86 -26.09 16.36
C ASN A 62 -9.32 -26.05 16.33
N LYS A 63 -8.70 -24.87 16.53
CA LYS A 63 -7.25 -24.67 16.66
C LYS A 63 -6.45 -25.01 15.38
N ALA A 64 -6.98 -24.71 14.20
CA ALA A 64 -6.19 -24.75 12.96
C ALA A 64 -4.98 -23.81 13.07
N GLN A 65 -3.84 -24.22 12.51
CA GLN A 65 -2.62 -23.41 12.51
C GLN A 65 -2.83 -22.12 11.71
N VAL A 66 -3.05 -21.02 12.44
CA VAL A 66 -3.42 -19.72 11.87
C VAL A 66 -2.36 -19.16 10.92
N ASP A 67 -1.07 -19.39 11.20
CA ASP A 67 0.06 -18.90 10.42
C ASP A 67 0.72 -19.98 9.54
N ALA A 68 -0.01 -21.05 9.21
CA ALA A 68 0.48 -22.09 8.30
C ALA A 68 0.81 -21.54 6.91
N LYS A 69 2.10 -21.35 6.63
CA LYS A 69 2.61 -20.76 5.38
C LYS A 69 2.49 -21.72 4.19
N SER A 70 2.11 -21.22 3.00
CA SER A 70 2.28 -21.98 1.75
C SER A 70 3.76 -22.22 1.43
N LYS A 71 4.07 -23.04 0.41
CA LYS A 71 5.47 -23.23 -0.07
C LYS A 71 6.13 -21.92 -0.54
N GLN A 72 5.34 -20.94 -0.97
CA GLN A 72 5.83 -19.59 -1.33
C GLN A 72 6.03 -18.67 -0.12
N GLY A 73 5.80 -19.17 1.09
CA GLY A 73 5.93 -18.41 2.34
C GLY A 73 4.75 -17.47 2.63
N TYR A 74 3.59 -17.64 1.99
CA TYR A 74 2.41 -16.83 2.28
C TYR A 74 1.65 -17.38 3.49
N THR A 75 1.51 -16.58 4.54
CA THR A 75 0.57 -16.84 5.64
C THR A 75 -0.88 -16.62 5.17
N PRO A 76 -1.88 -17.25 5.80
CA PRO A 76 -3.29 -16.95 5.58
C PRO A 76 -3.63 -15.46 5.73
N LEU A 77 -3.06 -14.78 6.75
CA LEU A 77 -3.29 -13.34 6.98
C LEU A 77 -2.83 -12.48 5.79
N TYR A 78 -1.56 -12.64 5.37
CA TYR A 78 -1.04 -11.95 4.19
C TYR A 78 -1.89 -12.21 2.92
N GLN A 79 -2.30 -13.46 2.68
CA GLN A 79 -3.14 -13.79 1.53
C GLN A 79 -4.53 -13.13 1.61
N ALA A 80 -5.15 -13.08 2.79
CA ALA A 80 -6.44 -12.43 3.02
C ALA A 80 -6.34 -10.93 2.77
N CYS A 81 -5.19 -10.34 3.11
CA CYS A 81 -4.90 -8.94 2.83
C CYS A 81 -4.83 -8.66 1.33
N LEU A 82 -4.16 -9.52 0.54
CA LEU A 82 -4.10 -9.37 -0.92
C LEU A 82 -5.45 -9.56 -1.63
N LYS A 83 -6.31 -10.43 -1.07
CA LYS A 83 -7.62 -10.79 -1.63
C LYS A 83 -8.77 -9.87 -1.21
N ASN A 84 -8.50 -8.83 -0.41
CA ASN A 84 -9.49 -7.87 0.09
C ASN A 84 -10.60 -8.53 0.94
N HIS A 85 -10.24 -9.38 1.90
CA HIS A 85 -11.21 -10.02 2.80
C HIS A 85 -11.14 -9.45 4.23
N PRO A 86 -11.66 -8.24 4.50
CA PRO A 86 -11.47 -7.56 5.79
C PRO A 86 -12.05 -8.33 6.99
N ARG A 87 -13.16 -9.06 6.81
CA ARG A 87 -13.72 -9.91 7.87
C ARG A 87 -12.80 -11.07 8.23
N LEU A 88 -12.21 -11.74 7.24
CA LEU A 88 -11.24 -12.81 7.46
C LEU A 88 -9.94 -12.27 8.06
N VAL A 89 -9.49 -11.09 7.63
CA VAL A 89 -8.33 -10.41 8.25
C VAL A 89 -8.58 -10.19 9.74
N GLY A 90 -9.74 -9.64 10.12
CA GLY A 90 -10.11 -9.47 11.53
C GLY A 90 -10.12 -10.79 12.29
N LEU A 91 -10.82 -11.79 11.76
CA LEU A 91 -10.91 -13.12 12.36
C LEU A 91 -9.55 -13.79 12.57
N LEU A 92 -8.67 -13.76 11.57
CA LEU A 92 -7.33 -14.36 11.66
C LEU A 92 -6.52 -13.71 12.78
N ILE A 93 -6.54 -12.38 12.87
CA ILE A 93 -5.83 -11.64 13.91
C ILE A 93 -6.42 -11.94 15.29
N ASP A 94 -7.75 -11.96 15.41
CA ASP A 94 -8.44 -12.31 16.66
C ASP A 94 -8.14 -13.75 17.11
N LYS A 95 -7.73 -14.60 16.19
CA LYS A 95 -7.30 -16.00 16.44
C LYS A 95 -5.78 -16.17 16.48
N GLY A 96 -5.04 -15.07 16.63
CA GLY A 96 -3.61 -15.09 16.93
C GLY A 96 -2.67 -15.05 15.73
N ALA A 97 -3.14 -14.65 14.54
CA ALA A 97 -2.25 -14.44 13.39
C ALA A 97 -1.22 -13.33 13.66
N GLU A 98 0.03 -13.56 13.29
CA GLU A 98 1.11 -12.58 13.42
C GLU A 98 0.90 -11.37 12.48
N VAL A 99 0.48 -10.24 13.05
CA VAL A 99 0.24 -8.98 12.30
C VAL A 99 1.54 -8.36 11.78
N ASN A 100 2.63 -8.49 12.55
CA ASN A 100 3.91 -7.81 12.33
C ASN A 100 5.06 -8.81 12.22
N PRO A 101 5.11 -9.63 11.15
CA PRO A 101 6.12 -10.66 11.03
C PRO A 101 7.53 -10.06 10.96
N ALA A 102 8.43 -10.54 11.83
CA ALA A 102 9.82 -10.09 11.88
C ALA A 102 10.57 -10.35 10.56
N THR A 103 10.17 -11.41 9.84
CA THR A 103 10.70 -11.77 8.53
C THR A 103 9.58 -12.09 7.54
N GLY A 104 9.83 -11.88 6.26
CA GLY A 104 8.86 -12.16 5.20
C GLY A 104 8.10 -10.93 4.75
N ARG A 105 6.79 -11.08 4.54
CA ARG A 105 5.96 -10.08 3.88
C ARG A 105 5.01 -9.42 4.87
N SER A 106 5.02 -8.09 4.94
CA SER A 106 4.11 -7.33 5.79
C SER A 106 2.67 -7.40 5.27
N PRO A 107 1.69 -7.84 6.10
CA PRO A 107 0.27 -7.80 5.75
C PRO A 107 -0.20 -6.39 5.38
N LEU A 108 0.20 -5.36 6.15
CA LEU A 108 -0.17 -3.97 5.89
C LEU A 108 0.41 -3.47 4.57
N PHE A 109 1.69 -3.76 4.30
CA PHE A 109 2.32 -3.36 3.04
C PHE A 109 1.60 -4.01 1.84
N GLY A 110 1.27 -5.30 1.92
CA GLY A 110 0.50 -6.00 0.89
C GLY A 110 -0.88 -5.38 0.65
N ALA A 111 -1.61 -5.04 1.72
CA ALA A 111 -2.92 -4.39 1.61
C ALA A 111 -2.83 -3.00 0.96
N VAL A 112 -1.83 -2.20 1.33
CA VAL A 112 -1.59 -0.87 0.74
C VAL A 112 -1.16 -0.98 -0.73
N TRP A 113 -0.27 -1.91 -1.06
CA TRP A 113 0.14 -2.18 -2.43
C TRP A 113 -1.03 -2.49 -3.35
N MET A 114 -2.04 -3.21 -2.83
CA MET A 114 -3.25 -3.55 -3.56
C MET A 114 -4.35 -2.49 -3.50
N GLY A 115 -4.21 -1.43 -2.69
CA GLY A 115 -5.23 -0.38 -2.55
C GLY A 115 -6.44 -0.77 -1.68
N HIS A 116 -6.33 -1.81 -0.85
CA HIS A 116 -7.47 -2.38 -0.11
C HIS A 116 -7.73 -1.62 1.20
N SER A 117 -8.33 -0.44 1.10
CA SER A 117 -8.49 0.49 2.24
C SER A 117 -9.25 -0.09 3.45
N LYS A 118 -10.25 -0.95 3.21
CA LYS A 118 -10.99 -1.64 4.30
C LYS A 118 -10.07 -2.58 5.08
N VAL A 119 -9.20 -3.33 4.39
CA VAL A 119 -8.19 -4.18 5.02
C VAL A 119 -7.16 -3.34 5.77
N VAL A 120 -6.65 -2.28 5.15
CA VAL A 120 -5.70 -1.34 5.78
C VAL A 120 -6.26 -0.82 7.11
N LYS A 121 -7.53 -0.39 7.12
CA LYS A 121 -8.19 0.10 8.34
C LYS A 121 -8.28 -0.97 9.43
N VAL A 122 -8.57 -2.23 9.07
CA VAL A 122 -8.60 -3.34 10.04
C VAL A 122 -7.21 -3.60 10.62
N LEU A 123 -6.18 -3.66 9.77
CA LEU A 123 -4.80 -3.90 10.18
C LEU A 123 -4.27 -2.80 11.11
N LEU A 124 -4.51 -1.53 10.78
CA LEU A 124 -4.10 -0.39 11.61
C LEU A 124 -4.79 -0.42 12.98
N LYS A 125 -6.10 -0.71 13.03
CA LYS A 125 -6.83 -0.92 14.29
C LYS A 125 -6.32 -2.11 15.12
N LYS A 126 -5.62 -3.04 14.49
CA LYS A 126 -5.00 -4.22 15.12
C LYS A 126 -3.48 -4.05 15.28
N ASN A 127 -3.01 -2.81 15.41
CA ASN A 127 -1.62 -2.47 15.71
C ASN A 127 -0.61 -2.98 14.67
N ALA A 128 -0.99 -3.04 13.40
CA ALA A 128 -0.01 -3.26 12.34
C ALA A 128 1.01 -2.12 12.31
N ASN A 129 2.29 -2.46 12.19
CA ASN A 129 3.39 -1.51 12.10
C ASN A 129 3.21 -0.67 10.83
N VAL A 130 2.89 0.61 11.01
CA VAL A 130 2.61 1.57 9.94
C VAL A 130 3.80 1.80 8.98
N HIS A 131 5.02 1.49 9.44
CA HIS A 131 6.24 1.54 8.61
C HIS A 131 6.66 0.17 8.07
N GLY A 132 5.96 -0.90 8.45
CA GLY A 132 6.43 -2.26 8.32
C GLY A 132 6.56 -2.75 6.89
N GLN A 133 7.81 -2.94 6.45
CA GLN A 133 8.19 -3.88 5.39
C GLN A 133 9.67 -4.26 5.54
N PRO A 134 10.02 -5.41 6.13
CA PRO A 134 11.39 -5.73 6.55
C PRO A 134 12.47 -5.65 5.46
N LYS A 135 12.10 -5.84 4.18
CA LYS A 135 13.04 -5.86 3.04
C LYS A 135 12.75 -4.86 1.93
N ALA A 136 11.71 -4.04 2.02
CA ALA A 136 11.47 -3.05 0.96
C ALA A 136 12.31 -1.80 1.16
N THR A 137 12.58 -1.14 0.04
CA THR A 137 13.14 0.21 0.01
C THR A 137 12.14 1.24 0.56
N ARG A 138 10.85 1.02 0.30
CA ARG A 138 9.72 1.92 0.57
C ARG A 138 8.84 1.42 1.73
N THR A 139 8.24 2.35 2.46
CA THR A 139 7.19 2.08 3.48
C THR A 139 5.79 2.18 2.85
N PRO A 140 4.71 1.76 3.57
CA PRO A 140 3.35 1.88 3.05
C PRO A 140 2.96 3.28 2.57
N ILE A 141 3.37 4.36 3.25
CA ILE A 141 3.01 5.73 2.84
C ILE A 141 3.66 6.15 1.51
N HIS A 142 4.85 5.63 1.19
CA HIS A 142 5.47 5.86 -0.13
C HIS A 142 4.64 5.23 -1.25
N VAL A 143 4.17 4.00 -1.03
CA VAL A 143 3.33 3.28 -2.00
C VAL A 143 1.98 3.97 -2.16
N ALA A 144 1.40 4.48 -1.06
CA ALA A 144 0.18 5.26 -1.14
C ALA A 144 0.38 6.54 -1.96
N ALA A 145 1.51 7.22 -1.80
CA ALA A 145 1.86 8.41 -2.55
C ALA A 145 2.13 8.13 -4.05
N GLU A 146 2.79 7.02 -4.37
CA GLU A 146 3.07 6.57 -5.74
C GLU A 146 1.82 6.17 -6.52
N LYS A 147 0.77 5.70 -5.85
CA LYS A 147 -0.45 5.16 -6.47
C LYS A 147 -1.68 6.05 -6.28
N ASP A 148 -1.50 7.28 -5.82
CA ASP A 148 -2.54 8.25 -5.48
C ASP A 148 -3.64 7.72 -4.54
N LEU A 149 -3.27 6.85 -3.60
CA LEU A 149 -4.20 6.22 -2.66
C LEU A 149 -4.51 7.17 -1.49
N THR A 150 -5.12 8.32 -1.79
CA THR A 150 -5.30 9.44 -0.85
C THR A 150 -5.95 9.02 0.48
N TYR A 151 -7.04 8.25 0.45
CA TYR A 151 -7.69 7.78 1.68
C TYR A 151 -6.83 6.80 2.48
N ILE A 152 -6.01 5.98 1.82
CA ILE A 152 -5.05 5.10 2.52
C ILE A 152 -3.91 5.92 3.11
N ALA A 153 -3.40 6.92 2.39
CA ALA A 153 -2.39 7.84 2.92
C ALA A 153 -2.90 8.57 4.17
N GLU A 154 -4.14 9.07 4.14
CA GLU A 154 -4.80 9.69 5.30
C GLU A 154 -4.93 8.71 6.47
N LEU A 155 -5.37 7.46 6.22
CA LEU A 155 -5.39 6.43 7.26
C LEU A 155 -4.00 6.18 7.85
N LEU A 156 -2.97 6.07 7.03
CA LEU A 156 -1.60 5.84 7.50
C LEU A 156 -1.12 7.00 8.37
N LEU A 157 -1.35 8.25 7.96
CA LEU A 157 -0.99 9.45 8.71
C LEU A 157 -1.72 9.54 10.05
N ASN A 158 -3.03 9.23 10.08
CA ASN A 158 -3.82 9.15 11.30
C ASN A 158 -3.32 8.09 12.30
N TYR A 159 -2.56 7.09 11.81
CA TYR A 159 -1.89 6.07 12.61
C TYR A 159 -0.38 6.32 12.67
N GLN A 160 0.03 7.59 12.69
CA GLN A 160 1.40 8.04 12.94
C GLN A 160 2.44 7.58 11.90
N ALA A 161 2.02 7.37 10.64
CA ALA A 161 2.98 7.32 9.55
C ALA A 161 3.73 8.65 9.47
N ASP A 162 5.05 8.60 9.31
CA ASP A 162 5.89 9.77 9.13
C ASP A 162 5.83 10.20 7.65
N PRO A 163 5.23 11.38 7.33
CA PRO A 163 5.14 11.88 5.95
C PRO A 163 6.51 12.25 5.38
N TYR A 164 7.52 12.50 6.21
CA TYR A 164 8.86 12.93 5.82
C TYR A 164 9.87 11.79 5.71
N ARG A 165 9.44 10.57 6.06
CA ARG A 165 10.33 9.41 6.11
C ARG A 165 10.98 9.19 4.76
N LYS A 166 12.31 9.21 4.72
CA LYS A 166 13.07 8.83 3.53
C LYS A 166 13.10 7.31 3.38
N ASP A 167 12.92 6.87 2.14
CA ASP A 167 13.15 5.50 1.70
C ASP A 167 14.67 5.19 1.64
N ARG A 168 15.06 3.95 1.32
CA ARG A 168 16.49 3.56 1.23
C ARG A 168 17.28 4.29 0.14
N THR A 169 16.61 5.00 -0.78
CA THR A 169 17.22 5.83 -1.82
C THR A 169 17.18 7.32 -1.50
N GLY A 170 16.74 7.70 -0.30
CA GLY A 170 16.67 9.07 0.16
C GLY A 170 15.42 9.83 -0.26
N LYS A 171 14.43 9.17 -0.89
CA LYS A 171 13.20 9.80 -1.40
C LYS A 171 12.10 9.79 -0.36
N THR A 172 11.36 10.88 -0.25
CA THR A 172 10.18 11.01 0.64
C THR A 172 8.90 10.58 -0.09
N PRO A 173 7.78 10.35 0.62
CA PRO A 173 6.47 10.13 0.01
C PRO A 173 6.07 11.22 -1.00
N ILE A 174 6.30 12.50 -0.68
CA ILE A 174 5.93 13.60 -1.58
C ILE A 174 6.74 13.60 -2.89
N TYR A 175 7.98 13.12 -2.86
CA TYR A 175 8.76 12.87 -4.09
C TYR A 175 8.02 11.90 -5.02
N TYR A 176 7.51 10.79 -4.50
CA TYR A 176 6.77 9.82 -5.31
C TYR A 176 5.46 10.40 -5.85
N ALA A 177 4.74 11.17 -5.02
CA ALA A 177 3.53 11.85 -5.48
C ALA A 177 3.83 12.80 -6.66
N ALA A 178 4.89 13.61 -6.55
CA ALA A 178 5.31 14.52 -7.61
C ALA A 178 5.83 13.78 -8.85
N TYR A 179 6.64 12.72 -8.69
CA TYR A 179 7.20 11.93 -9.79
C TYR A 179 6.09 11.28 -10.65
N HIS A 180 5.03 10.80 -10.01
CA HIS A 180 3.93 10.09 -10.65
C HIS A 180 2.73 10.98 -11.03
N GLY A 181 2.74 12.27 -10.67
CA GLY A 181 1.67 13.21 -11.03
C GLY A 181 0.44 13.14 -10.10
N ASN A 182 0.60 12.55 -8.91
CA ASN A 182 -0.48 12.26 -7.97
C ASN A 182 -0.79 13.46 -7.08
N HIS A 183 -1.51 14.43 -7.65
CA HIS A 183 -1.78 15.71 -7.01
C HIS A 183 -2.69 15.62 -5.76
N LEU A 184 -3.57 14.62 -5.65
CA LEU A 184 -4.48 14.50 -4.50
C LEU A 184 -3.73 14.09 -3.23
N VAL A 185 -2.96 12.99 -3.29
CA VAL A 185 -2.11 12.59 -2.16
C VAL A 185 -1.02 13.62 -1.89
N MET A 186 -0.51 14.31 -2.91
CA MET A 186 0.44 15.40 -2.72
C MET A 186 -0.17 16.57 -1.93
N LYS A 187 -1.42 16.95 -2.22
CA LYS A 187 -2.14 17.99 -1.47
C LYS A 187 -2.28 17.62 0.00
N LEU A 188 -2.57 16.35 0.28
CA LEU A 188 -2.60 15.81 1.64
C LEU A 188 -1.22 15.88 2.31
N LEU A 189 -0.14 15.46 1.64
CA LEU A 189 1.21 15.50 2.23
C LEU A 189 1.67 16.94 2.52
N ILE A 190 1.35 17.91 1.64
CA ILE A 190 1.63 19.34 1.87
C ILE A 190 0.88 19.85 3.10
N SER A 191 -0.35 19.38 3.37
CA SER A 191 -1.09 19.84 4.56
C SER A 191 -0.45 19.39 5.89
N TYR A 192 0.47 18.45 5.86
CA TYR A 192 1.26 18.03 7.03
C TYR A 192 2.52 18.88 7.24
N GLY A 193 2.78 19.89 6.40
CA GLY A 193 3.92 20.81 6.56
C GLY A 193 5.15 20.46 5.72
N GLU A 194 4.99 19.73 4.61
CA GLU A 194 6.06 19.51 3.64
C GLU A 194 6.50 20.83 2.98
N ASP A 195 7.82 21.05 2.93
CA ASP A 195 8.40 22.18 2.21
C ASP A 195 8.27 21.95 0.70
N VAL A 196 7.44 22.77 0.05
CA VAL A 196 7.21 22.74 -1.40
C VAL A 196 8.45 23.14 -2.20
N ASN A 197 9.42 23.81 -1.56
CA ASN A 197 10.69 24.24 -2.15
C ASN A 197 11.86 23.32 -1.80
N GLN A 198 11.60 22.17 -1.17
CA GLN A 198 12.64 21.22 -0.77
C GLN A 198 13.51 20.83 -1.97
N LYS A 199 14.81 20.69 -1.70
CA LYS A 199 15.78 20.25 -2.71
C LYS A 199 15.74 18.72 -2.84
N ILE A 200 15.60 18.26 -4.07
CA ILE A 200 15.68 16.86 -4.50
C ILE A 200 16.78 16.74 -5.57
N PRO A 201 17.21 15.52 -5.95
CA PRO A 201 18.27 15.35 -6.95
C PRO A 201 18.04 16.08 -8.28
N GLU A 202 16.78 16.20 -8.71
CA GLU A 202 16.36 16.89 -9.95
C GLU A 202 16.20 18.41 -9.80
N GLY A 203 16.44 18.98 -8.61
CA GLY A 203 16.19 20.40 -8.30
C GLY A 203 15.15 20.56 -7.19
N THR A 204 13.92 20.94 -7.54
CA THR A 204 12.77 21.02 -6.62
C THR A 204 11.64 20.13 -7.13
N LEU A 205 10.58 19.94 -6.32
CA LEU A 205 9.38 19.23 -6.78
C LEU A 205 8.76 19.88 -8.03
N LEU A 206 8.89 21.20 -8.20
CA LEU A 206 8.40 21.90 -9.40
C LEU A 206 9.24 21.58 -10.64
N HIS A 207 10.57 21.40 -10.51
CA HIS A 207 11.40 20.90 -11.61
C HIS A 207 10.98 19.49 -12.02
N LEU A 208 10.68 18.62 -11.05
CA LEU A 208 10.25 17.26 -11.35
C LEU A 208 8.90 17.23 -12.06
N ALA A 209 7.94 18.05 -11.60
CA ALA A 209 6.64 18.20 -12.26
C ALA A 209 6.78 18.78 -13.67
N ALA A 210 7.65 19.78 -13.84
CA ALA A 210 8.00 20.35 -15.15
C ALA A 210 8.63 19.31 -16.08
N ALA A 211 9.58 18.51 -15.59
CA ALA A 211 10.28 17.51 -16.37
C ALA A 211 9.40 16.34 -16.83
N LYS A 212 8.30 16.07 -16.10
CA LYS A 212 7.36 14.98 -16.35
C LYS A 212 6.06 15.44 -17.01
N GLY A 213 5.82 16.75 -17.12
CA GLY A 213 4.61 17.32 -17.69
C GLY A 213 3.37 17.27 -16.77
N HIS A 214 3.57 17.08 -15.46
CA HIS A 214 2.47 16.90 -14.49
C HIS A 214 1.83 18.24 -14.14
N THR A 215 0.91 18.71 -14.98
CA THR A 215 0.30 20.05 -14.88
C THR A 215 -0.44 20.26 -13.55
N ALA A 216 -1.21 19.28 -13.08
CA ALA A 216 -1.95 19.39 -11.81
C ALA A 216 -1.02 19.47 -10.58
N VAL A 217 0.10 18.76 -10.61
CA VAL A 217 1.13 18.85 -9.56
C VAL A 217 1.84 20.21 -9.60
N ALA A 218 2.20 20.69 -10.79
CA ALA A 218 2.81 21.99 -10.97
C ALA A 218 1.90 23.12 -10.46
N ASP A 219 0.61 23.07 -10.81
CA ASP A 219 -0.41 24.03 -10.36
C ASP A 219 -0.56 24.02 -8.84
N LEU A 220 -0.68 22.83 -8.23
CA LEU A 220 -0.74 22.69 -6.79
C LEU A 220 0.51 23.27 -6.09
N LEU A 221 1.70 22.97 -6.60
CA LEU A 221 2.97 23.47 -6.05
C LEU A 221 3.03 25.00 -6.13
N ILE A 222 2.69 25.56 -7.30
CA ILE A 222 2.66 27.01 -7.53
C ILE A 222 1.68 27.69 -6.57
N TYR A 223 0.47 27.17 -6.48
CA TYR A 223 -0.56 27.65 -5.57
C TYR A 223 -0.11 27.59 -4.10
N LYS A 224 0.68 26.59 -3.73
CA LYS A 224 1.27 26.44 -2.39
C LYS A 224 2.57 27.23 -2.17
N GLY A 225 2.93 28.13 -3.10
CA GLY A 225 4.06 29.04 -2.93
C GLY A 225 5.40 28.49 -3.40
N ALA A 226 5.41 27.50 -4.32
CA ALA A 226 6.65 27.08 -4.95
C ALA A 226 7.34 28.27 -5.64
N ARG A 227 8.64 28.38 -5.44
CA ARG A 227 9.50 29.36 -6.08
C ARG A 227 9.76 28.94 -7.53
N LEU A 228 9.61 29.90 -8.44
CA LEU A 228 9.70 29.67 -9.89
C LEU A 228 11.12 29.90 -10.43
N ASP A 229 12.03 30.40 -9.58
CA ASP A 229 13.33 30.96 -9.94
C ASP A 229 14.53 30.14 -9.42
N ILE A 230 14.28 29.12 -8.60
CA ILE A 230 15.34 28.25 -8.08
C ILE A 230 15.95 27.47 -9.24
N PRO A 231 17.27 27.53 -9.49
CA PRO A 231 17.92 26.68 -10.48
C PRO A 231 18.23 25.28 -9.93
N ASN A 232 18.15 24.25 -10.78
CA ASN A 232 18.67 22.92 -10.49
C ASN A 232 20.21 22.86 -10.64
N SER A 233 20.81 21.67 -10.52
CA SER A 233 22.26 21.46 -10.64
C SER A 233 22.84 21.74 -12.04
N ARG A 234 21.99 21.87 -13.07
CA ARG A 234 22.36 22.26 -14.44
C ARG A 234 22.15 23.75 -14.70
N GLY A 235 21.73 24.52 -13.70
CA GLY A 235 21.40 25.94 -13.86
C GLY A 235 20.02 26.20 -14.49
N GLU A 236 19.23 25.16 -14.76
CA GLU A 236 17.90 25.29 -15.36
C GLU A 236 16.87 25.63 -14.28
N LYS A 237 16.00 26.60 -14.54
CA LYS A 237 14.78 26.87 -13.74
C LYS A 237 13.67 25.88 -14.13
N PRO A 238 12.59 25.76 -13.33
CA PRO A 238 11.47 24.89 -13.70
C PRO A 238 10.84 25.22 -15.06
N LEU A 239 10.79 26.50 -15.44
CA LEU A 239 10.31 26.91 -16.76
C LEU A 239 11.19 26.37 -17.89
N ASP A 240 12.51 26.50 -17.76
CA ASP A 240 13.47 26.02 -18.75
C ASP A 240 13.33 24.51 -18.94
N VAL A 241 13.20 23.76 -17.84
CA VAL A 241 12.96 22.31 -17.87
C VAL A 241 11.63 21.98 -18.59
N ALA A 242 10.55 22.71 -18.34
CA ALA A 242 9.27 22.47 -19.00
C ALA A 242 9.36 22.71 -20.53
N ILE A 243 10.04 23.78 -20.94
CA ILE A 243 10.25 24.13 -22.36
C ILE A 243 11.14 23.08 -23.04
N ASN A 244 12.29 22.76 -22.44
CA ASN A 244 13.26 21.79 -22.96
C ASN A 244 12.66 20.38 -23.12
N ARG A 245 11.63 20.05 -22.35
CA ARG A 245 10.91 18.76 -22.41
C ARG A 245 9.64 18.82 -23.25
N GLY A 246 9.28 19.96 -23.82
CA GLY A 246 8.07 20.14 -24.64
C GLY A 246 6.75 20.14 -23.87
N HIS A 247 6.78 20.39 -22.57
CA HIS A 247 5.61 20.36 -21.69
C HIS A 247 4.91 21.73 -21.64
N GLN A 248 4.32 22.14 -22.76
CA GLN A 248 3.77 23.48 -22.97
C GLN A 248 2.77 23.94 -21.89
N LYS A 249 1.84 23.07 -21.46
CA LYS A 249 0.87 23.41 -20.41
C LYS A 249 1.52 23.81 -19.08
N VAL A 250 2.63 23.17 -18.72
CA VAL A 250 3.38 23.51 -17.50
C VAL A 250 4.17 24.80 -17.71
N ALA A 251 4.77 24.99 -18.89
CA ALA A 251 5.48 26.22 -19.24
C ALA A 251 4.54 27.44 -19.22
N ASP A 252 3.36 27.34 -19.82
CA ASP A 252 2.33 28.39 -19.84
C ASP A 252 1.82 28.71 -18.43
N LEU A 253 1.66 27.69 -17.59
CA LEU A 253 1.27 27.85 -16.19
C LEU A 253 2.32 28.64 -15.40
N ILE A 254 3.60 28.23 -15.48
CA ILE A 254 4.71 28.90 -14.78
C ILE A 254 4.88 30.33 -15.31
N THR A 255 4.77 30.54 -16.62
CA THR A 255 4.92 31.86 -17.25
C THR A 255 3.84 32.83 -16.79
N ARG A 256 2.57 32.40 -16.81
CA ARG A 256 1.44 33.22 -16.34
C ARG A 256 1.60 33.61 -14.87
N GLU A 257 1.97 32.66 -14.02
CA GLU A 257 2.20 32.98 -12.61
C GLU A 257 3.39 33.91 -12.40
N ALA A 258 4.49 33.74 -13.15
CA ALA A 258 5.65 34.61 -13.05
C ALA A 258 5.33 36.07 -13.41
N ILE A 259 4.53 36.30 -14.45
CA ILE A 259 4.04 37.63 -14.84
C ILE A 259 3.18 38.21 -13.71
N LYS A 260 2.20 37.44 -13.22
CA LYS A 260 1.30 37.86 -12.14
C LYS A 260 2.05 38.27 -10.87
N ARG A 261 3.05 37.49 -10.43
CA ARG A 261 3.86 37.81 -9.23
C ARG A 261 4.71 39.08 -9.42
N LYS A 262 5.21 39.32 -10.63
CA LYS A 262 5.97 40.52 -10.97
C LYS A 262 5.09 41.78 -10.97
N GLU A 263 3.84 41.67 -11.40
CA GLU A 263 2.86 42.76 -11.36
C GLU A 263 2.39 43.05 -9.93
N ALA A 264 2.18 42.03 -9.10
CA ALA A 264 1.76 42.20 -7.71
C ALA A 264 2.86 42.71 -6.76
N GLY A 265 4.12 42.57 -7.14
CA GLY A 265 5.28 43.06 -6.38
C GLY A 265 5.81 44.42 -6.84
N LYS A 266 5.10 45.09 -7.76
CA LYS A 266 5.29 46.50 -8.15
C LYS A 266 4.20 47.33 -7.50
#